data_AF-A0A9D5N0H8-F1
#
_entry.id   AF-A0A9D5N0H8-F1
#
_cell.length_a   1.000
_cell.length_b   1.000
_cell.length_c   1.000
_cell.angle_alpha   90.00
_cell.angle_beta   90.00
_cell.angle_gamma   90.00
#
_symmetry.space_group_name_H-M   'P 1'
#
loop_
_entity.id
_entity.type
_entity.pdbx_description
1 polymer ?
#
loop_
_entity_poly.entity_id
_entity_poly.type
_entity_poly.pdbx_seq_one_letter_code
_entity_poly.pdbx_strand_id
1 'polypeptide(L)'
;MLSSYEWLYAQSPEFEIEFERRYSFGNVSIYVTSSDGLIQSAKINTDSLFLFDFKPCESELIGKCVSEQAVWEYMDRYLAAYLKRS
;
A
#
# COMPACT_ATOMS: atom_id res chain seq x y z
N MET A 1 40.43 22.44 -9.37
CA MET A 1 39.15 22.24 -10.08
C MET A 1 38.28 21.39 -9.18
N LEU A 2 37.45 22.05 -8.38
CA LEU A 2 35.97 21.97 -8.42
C LEU A 2 35.48 20.55 -8.11
N SER A 3 35.23 20.27 -6.82
CA SER A 3 33.88 20.39 -6.21
C SER A 3 32.93 19.33 -6.76
N SER A 4 33.05 18.10 -6.27
CA SER A 4 31.93 17.16 -6.31
C SER A 4 31.82 16.49 -4.95
N TYR A 5 31.52 17.31 -3.95
CA TYR A 5 30.91 16.85 -2.71
C TYR A 5 29.42 16.68 -3.04
N GLU A 6 29.09 15.59 -3.76
CA GLU A 6 27.70 15.19 -3.92
C GLU A 6 27.20 14.74 -2.54
N TRP A 7 26.63 15.71 -1.84
CA TRP A 7 25.90 15.53 -0.61
C TRP A 7 24.65 14.67 -0.93
N LEU A 8 24.79 13.34 -0.95
CA LEU A 8 23.67 12.38 -1.13
C LEU A 8 22.78 12.25 0.12
N TYR A 9 22.74 13.27 0.97
CA TYR A 9 21.97 13.30 2.21
C TYR A 9 20.56 13.84 1.92
N ALA A 10 19.82 13.18 1.04
CA ALA A 10 18.40 13.49 0.81
C ALA A 10 17.62 12.41 0.02
N GLN A 11 18.12 11.17 -0.13
CA GLN A 11 17.18 10.12 -0.52
C GLN A 11 16.40 9.73 0.72
N SER A 12 15.15 10.19 0.78
CA SER A 12 14.17 9.73 1.77
C SER A 12 14.25 8.20 1.83
N PRO A 13 14.53 7.59 3.00
CA PRO A 13 14.64 6.15 3.11
C PRO A 13 13.37 5.51 2.54
N GLU A 14 13.52 4.40 1.81
CA GLU A 14 12.35 3.59 1.48
C GLU A 14 11.81 3.03 2.79
N PHE A 15 10.66 3.54 3.22
CA PHE A 15 9.99 3.07 4.42
C PHE A 15 8.99 2.00 4.02
N GLU A 16 9.21 0.79 4.51
CA GLU A 16 8.21 -0.28 4.45
C GLU A 16 7.28 -0.13 5.65
N ILE A 17 6.00 0.05 5.37
CA ILE A 17 4.94 0.16 6.36
C ILE A 17 4.01 -1.03 6.18
N GLU A 18 3.81 -1.78 7.26
CA GLU A 18 2.85 -2.88 7.31
C GLU A 18 1.58 -2.40 8.02
N PHE A 19 0.45 -2.60 7.36
CA PHE A 19 -0.88 -2.41 7.93
C PHE A 19 -1.57 -3.76 8.01
N GLU A 20 -2.03 -4.14 9.20
CA GLU A 20 -2.71 -5.40 9.42
C GLU A 20 -4.11 -5.14 9.97
N ARG A 21 -5.11 -5.82 9.39
CA ARG A 21 -6.49 -5.77 9.87
C ARG A 21 -7.18 -7.10 9.66
N ARG A 22 -7.86 -7.54 10.72
CA ARG A 22 -8.71 -8.73 10.70
C ARG A 22 -10.10 -8.41 10.14
N TYR A 23 -10.46 -9.10 9.07
CA TYR A 23 -11.80 -9.10 8.49
C TYR A 23 -12.54 -10.41 8.82
N SER A 24 -13.83 -10.48 8.48
CA SER A 24 -14.66 -11.68 8.71
C SER A 24 -14.23 -12.88 7.87
N PHE A 25 -13.63 -12.64 6.70
CA PHE A 25 -13.17 -13.67 5.76
C PHE A 25 -11.72 -14.10 5.96
N GLY A 26 -10.98 -13.42 6.84
CA GLY A 26 -9.54 -13.62 7.02
C GLY A 26 -8.84 -12.37 7.54
N ASN A 27 -7.58 -12.53 7.90
CA ASN A 27 -6.64 -11.45 8.12
C ASN A 27 -6.14 -10.87 6.79
N VAL A 28 -5.97 -9.55 6.76
CA VAL A 28 -5.43 -8.84 5.61
C VAL A 28 -4.22 -8.05 6.07
N SER A 29 -3.10 -8.27 5.41
CA SER A 29 -1.85 -7.54 5.60
C SER A 29 -1.51 -6.77 4.34
N ILE A 30 -1.30 -5.47 4.47
CA ILE A 30 -0.97 -4.54 3.38
C ILE A 30 0.43 -4.00 3.64
N TYR A 31 1.35 -4.34 2.76
CA TYR A 31 2.73 -3.87 2.79
C TYR A 31 2.86 -2.72 1.81
N VAL A 32 3.35 -1.59 2.28
CA VAL A 32 3.46 -0.37 1.47
C VAL A 32 4.87 0.16 1.57
N THR A 33 5.53 0.35 0.44
CA THR A 33 6.79 1.08 0.39
C THR A 33 6.49 2.53 0.03
N SER A 34 6.96 3.47 0.86
CA SER A 34 6.79 4.90 0.64
C SER A 34 8.14 5.61 0.54
N SER A 35 8.23 6.58 -0.37
CA SER A 35 9.35 7.51 -0.50
C SER A 35 8.81 8.92 -0.71
N ASP A 36 9.39 9.91 -0.03
CA ASP A 36 8.92 11.31 -0.02
C ASP A 36 7.42 11.46 0.35
N GLY A 37 6.91 10.55 1.17
CA GLY A 37 5.51 10.55 1.63
C GLY A 37 4.51 9.98 0.62
N LEU A 38 4.98 9.51 -0.54
CA LEU A 38 4.17 8.89 -1.59
C LEU A 38 4.42 7.38 -1.64
N ILE A 39 3.34 6.63 -1.83
CA ILE A 39 3.37 5.19 -2.02
C ILE A 39 4.03 4.86 -3.36
N GLN A 40 5.14 4.14 -3.32
CA GLN A 40 5.85 3.65 -4.50
C GLN A 40 5.37 2.25 -4.89
N SER A 41 5.05 1.41 -3.90
CA SER A 41 4.52 0.08 -4.11
C SER A 41 3.56 -0.30 -2.98
N ALA A 42 2.58 -1.13 -3.30
CA ALA A 42 1.66 -1.71 -2.34
C ALA A 42 1.48 -3.20 -2.67
N LYS A 43 1.47 -4.04 -1.65
CA LYS A 43 1.22 -5.48 -1.76
C LYS A 43 0.23 -5.92 -0.71
N ILE A 44 -0.86 -6.53 -1.14
CA ILE A 44 -1.96 -6.97 -0.28
C ILE A 44 -1.95 -8.48 -0.20
N ASN A 45 -1.77 -9.01 1.00
CA ASN A 45 -1.85 -10.43 1.30
C ASN A 45 -3.05 -10.70 2.21
N THR A 46 -3.64 -11.88 2.05
CA THR A 46 -4.69 -12.37 2.95
C THR A 46 -4.53 -13.86 3.19
N ASP A 47 -4.91 -14.32 4.37
CA ASP A 47 -5.02 -15.75 4.71
C ASP A 47 -6.41 -16.34 4.38
N SER A 48 -7.24 -15.57 3.66
CA SER A 48 -8.57 -16.00 3.27
C SER A 48 -8.57 -17.21 2.35
N LEU A 49 -9.62 -18.04 2.48
CA LEU A 49 -9.91 -19.13 1.57
C LEU A 49 -10.53 -18.66 0.24
N PHE A 50 -10.96 -17.40 0.16
CA PHE A 50 -11.54 -16.82 -1.04
C PHE A 50 -10.46 -16.28 -1.99
N LEU A 51 -10.68 -16.45 -3.28
CA LEU A 51 -9.82 -15.88 -4.32
C LEU A 51 -10.16 -14.40 -4.51
N PHE A 52 -9.27 -13.52 -4.05
CA PHE A 52 -9.34 -12.09 -4.28
C PHE A 52 -8.28 -11.65 -5.28
N ASP A 53 -8.64 -10.75 -6.20
CA ASP A 53 -7.67 -10.09 -7.08
C ASP A 53 -7.44 -8.65 -6.59
N PHE A 54 -6.43 -8.48 -5.73
CA PHE A 54 -6.10 -7.18 -5.15
C PHE A 54 -5.30 -6.26 -6.07
N LYS A 55 -4.87 -6.73 -7.26
CA LYS A 55 -4.06 -5.91 -8.19
C LYS A 55 -4.67 -4.55 -8.54
N PRO A 56 -6.00 -4.42 -8.75
CA PRO A 56 -6.61 -3.12 -8.99
C PRO A 56 -6.45 -2.17 -7.79
N CYS A 57 -6.60 -2.71 -6.57
CA CYS A 57 -6.46 -1.94 -5.33
C CYS A 57 -4.99 -1.51 -5.12
N GLU A 58 -4.03 -2.43 -5.32
CA GLU A 58 -2.59 -2.14 -5.26
C GLU A 58 -2.19 -1.03 -6.24
N SER A 59 -2.71 -1.10 -7.48
CA SER A 59 -2.40 -0.11 -8.52
C SER A 59 -2.99 1.26 -8.22
N GLU A 60 -4.15 1.35 -7.57
CA GLU A 60 -4.78 2.62 -7.16
C GLU A 60 -4.03 3.30 -6.01
N LEU A 61 -3.36 2.52 -5.15
CA LEU A 61 -2.58 3.02 -4.02
C LEU A 61 -1.27 3.69 -4.45
N ILE A 62 -0.68 3.25 -5.58
CA ILE A 62 0.58 3.82 -6.10
C ILE A 62 0.40 5.31 -6.40
N GLY A 63 1.32 6.13 -5.91
CA GLY A 63 1.32 7.58 -6.06
C GLY A 63 0.38 8.34 -5.10
N LYS A 64 -0.27 7.67 -4.16
CA LYS A 64 -1.05 8.32 -3.09
C LYS A 64 -0.19 8.64 -1.89
N CYS A 65 -0.63 9.59 -1.07
CA CYS A 65 0.02 9.86 0.21
C CYS A 65 -0.15 8.68 1.16
N VAL A 66 0.93 8.27 1.82
CA VAL A 66 0.87 7.16 2.78
C VAL A 66 0.09 7.61 4.02
N SER A 67 -1.05 6.98 4.26
CA SER A 67 -1.88 7.20 5.44
C SER A 67 -2.70 5.95 5.70
N GLU A 68 -2.74 5.51 6.96
CA GLU A 68 -3.50 4.33 7.38
C GLU A 68 -4.98 4.45 6.97
N GLN A 69 -5.60 5.61 7.22
CA GLN A 69 -7.01 5.86 6.87
C GLN A 69 -7.24 5.73 5.36
N ALA A 70 -6.34 6.30 4.55
CA ALA A 70 -6.46 6.23 3.10
C ALA A 70 -6.37 4.78 2.62
N VAL A 71 -5.38 4.02 3.09
CA VAL A 71 -5.18 2.60 2.72
C VAL A 71 -6.43 1.78 3.01
N TRP A 72 -7.01 1.92 4.19
CA TRP A 72 -8.22 1.19 4.55
C TRP A 72 -9.46 1.66 3.77
N GLU A 73 -9.56 2.95 3.44
CA GLU A 73 -10.66 3.45 2.61
C GLU A 73 -10.63 2.82 1.21
N TYR A 74 -9.45 2.68 0.58
CA TYR A 74 -9.31 1.98 -0.70
C TYR A 74 -9.69 0.50 -0.57
N MET A 75 -9.26 -0.16 0.51
CA MET A 75 -9.61 -1.56 0.77
C MET A 75 -11.13 -1.74 0.94
N ASP A 76 -11.77 -0.89 1.73
CA ASP A 76 -13.21 -0.97 1.99
C ASP A 76 -14.02 -0.69 0.70
N ARG A 77 -13.56 0.24 -0.14
CA ARG A 77 -14.14 0.47 -1.48
C ARG A 77 -13.99 -0.75 -2.39
N TYR A 78 -12.82 -1.37 -2.42
CA TYR A 78 -12.57 -2.60 -3.18
C TYR A 78 -13.51 -3.72 -2.73
N LEU A 79 -13.63 -3.94 -1.41
CA LEU A 79 -14.52 -4.95 -0.84
C LEU A 79 -16.00 -4.65 -1.16
N ALA A 80 -16.42 -3.38 -1.08
CA ALA A 80 -17.78 -2.99 -1.43
C ALA A 80 -18.08 -3.21 -2.93
N ALA A 81 -17.12 -2.97 -3.81
CA ALA A 81 -17.25 -3.25 -5.24
C ALA A 81 -17.27 -4.76 -5.53
N TYR A 82 -16.49 -5.55 -4.79
CA TYR A 82 -16.44 -6.99 -4.88
C TYR A 82 -17.78 -7.62 -4.44
N LEU A 83 -18.33 -7.21 -3.30
CA LEU A 83 -19.61 -7.69 -2.78
C LEU A 83 -20.80 -7.35 -3.69
N LYS A 84 -20.76 -6.25 -4.44
CA LYS A 84 -21.80 -5.91 -5.43
C LYS A 84 -21.78 -6.80 -6.67
N ARG A 85 -20.68 -7.52 -6.92
CA ARG A 85 -20.53 -8.41 -8.08
C ARG A 85 -20.87 -9.87 -7.77
N SER A 86 -20.99 -10.23 -6.48
CA SER A 86 -21.39 -11.56 -6.01
C SER A 86 -22.89 -11.66 -5.80
#